data_AF-A0A2M7TXP0-F1
#
_entry.id   AF-A0A2M7TXP0-F1
#
_cell.length_a   1.000
_cell.length_b   1.000
_cell.length_c   1.000
_cell.angle_alpha   90.00
_cell.angle_beta   90.00
_cell.angle_gamma   90.00
#
_symmetry.space_group_name_H-M   'P 1'
#
loop_
_entity.id
_entity.type
_entity.pdbx_description
1 polymer ?
#
loop_
_entity_poly.entity_id
_entity_poly.type
_entity_poly.pdbx_seq_one_letter_code
_entity_poly.pdbx_strand_id
1 'polypeptide(L)'
;MKNIISLFVIFITSLFLISNVAFAAVEIDGGGSSGTVLQKQKKNIIDSIGAMLGLGSDDDTSNPSPSSSPETTPAPNGTIYPTQTLPGDVSNPNTSYPSSFVNEARKCLQNRSAYQLASSYTGVPWQIMAGIHYVEGNCGTNKSCVSGRTLGVNEPDLYGNCSSQGGVGKPVPIGGGCGFRTLADSCIYGANHLKGKIGRVPSSIQDLAKALGRYNGIGNANCGRVNASMPYCPARYEGFDHIYPFSKYDAIHQTMYLVYCADYTRCNPPKIFQRIGVLTIANILSNL
;
A
#
# COMPACT_ATOMS: atom_id res chain seq x y z
N MET A 1 37.72 -4.66 20.10
CA MET A 1 37.35 -3.39 19.42
C MET A 1 37.39 -3.60 17.91
N LYS A 2 36.26 -3.95 17.28
CA LYS A 2 36.08 -3.87 15.82
C LYS A 2 34.62 -3.50 15.54
N ASN A 3 34.43 -2.29 15.06
CA ASN A 3 33.17 -1.72 14.61
C ASN A 3 32.69 -2.45 13.35
N ILE A 4 31.42 -2.83 13.29
CA ILE A 4 30.75 -3.20 12.04
C ILE A 4 29.65 -2.19 11.78
N ILE A 5 29.86 -1.43 10.72
CA ILE A 5 29.01 -0.38 10.17
C ILE A 5 27.75 -1.02 9.61
N SER A 6 26.59 -0.53 10.05
CA SER A 6 25.27 -0.91 9.53
C SER A 6 25.02 -0.11 8.25
N LEU A 7 24.94 -0.78 7.10
CA LEU A 7 24.63 -0.16 5.82
C LEU A 7 23.12 -0.20 5.59
N PHE A 8 22.45 0.95 5.77
CA PHE A 8 21.08 1.19 5.34
C PHE A 8 21.05 1.34 3.82
N VAL A 9 20.35 0.44 3.12
CA VAL A 9 20.05 0.62 1.69
C VAL A 9 18.61 1.10 1.57
N ILE A 10 18.47 2.39 1.25
CA ILE A 10 17.25 3.04 0.78
C ILE A 10 17.24 2.91 -0.75
N PHE A 11 16.18 2.37 -1.34
CA PHE A 11 15.91 2.52 -2.78
C PHE A 11 14.58 3.27 -2.96
N ILE A 12 14.66 4.47 -3.53
CA ILE A 12 13.54 5.20 -4.14
C ILE A 12 14.01 5.71 -5.52
N THR A 13 13.05 5.78 -6.46
CA THR A 13 13.01 6.47 -7.76
C THR A 13 13.57 5.71 -8.98
N SER A 14 13.04 5.76 -10.20
CA SER A 14 11.79 6.28 -10.79
C SER A 14 11.82 6.00 -12.32
N LEU A 15 10.64 5.71 -12.93
CA LEU A 15 10.09 6.27 -14.19
C LEU A 15 10.64 5.93 -15.62
N PHE A 16 9.66 5.84 -16.56
CA PHE A 16 9.66 5.78 -18.05
C PHE A 16 9.85 4.37 -18.70
N LEU A 17 9.16 3.94 -19.78
CA LEU A 17 8.56 4.61 -20.95
C LEU A 17 7.43 3.74 -21.60
N ILE A 18 6.33 4.41 -21.99
CA ILE A 18 5.53 4.33 -23.24
C ILE A 18 4.92 2.99 -23.72
N SER A 19 3.58 3.02 -23.80
CA SER A 19 2.70 2.13 -24.55
C SER A 19 2.90 2.26 -26.06
N ASN A 20 3.19 1.16 -26.76
CA ASN A 20 2.99 1.06 -28.21
C ASN A 20 1.71 0.26 -28.47
N VAL A 21 0.65 0.96 -28.88
CA VAL A 21 -0.54 0.37 -29.50
C VAL A 21 -0.22 0.22 -30.99
N ALA A 22 -0.22 -1.01 -31.48
CA ALA A 22 -0.11 -1.31 -32.90
C ALA A 22 -1.37 -0.84 -33.63
N PHE A 23 -1.24 0.21 -34.45
CA PHE A 23 -2.24 0.57 -35.45
C PHE A 23 -1.90 -0.14 -36.76
N ALA A 24 -2.91 -0.81 -37.31
CA ALA A 24 -2.86 -1.51 -38.59
C ALA A 24 -2.50 -0.54 -39.72
N ALA A 25 -1.64 -1.00 -40.61
CA ALA A 25 -1.25 -0.33 -41.84
C ALA A 25 -2.45 -0.19 -42.79
N VAL A 26 -2.72 1.04 -43.20
CA VAL A 26 -3.47 1.34 -44.43
C VAL A 26 -2.46 2.02 -45.35
N GLU A 27 -2.05 1.31 -46.39
CA GLU A 27 -1.30 1.85 -47.52
C GLU A 27 -2.18 2.86 -48.25
N ILE A 28 -1.71 4.11 -48.35
CA ILE A 28 -2.16 5.07 -49.35
C ILE A 28 -0.90 5.65 -49.99
N ASP A 29 -0.67 5.24 -51.23
CA ASP A 29 0.24 5.89 -52.18
C ASP A 29 -0.18 7.35 -52.41
N GLY A 30 0.78 8.26 -52.43
CA GLY A 30 0.54 9.62 -52.92
C GLY A 30 1.52 10.65 -52.38
N GLY A 31 2.56 10.93 -53.15
CA GLY A 31 3.57 11.94 -52.83
C GLY A 31 3.02 13.38 -52.76
N GLY A 32 3.82 14.27 -52.17
CA GLY A 32 3.53 15.70 -52.22
C GLY A 32 4.13 16.49 -51.08
N SER A 33 5.32 17.04 -51.35
CA SER A 33 5.94 18.21 -50.73
C SER A 33 4.97 19.20 -50.05
N SER A 34 5.25 19.56 -48.79
CA SER A 34 5.24 20.94 -48.25
C SER A 34 4.97 20.96 -46.74
N GLY A 35 6.00 20.62 -45.97
CA GLY A 35 6.06 20.95 -44.54
C GLY A 35 6.37 22.44 -44.40
N THR A 36 5.37 23.25 -44.03
CA THR A 36 5.54 24.56 -43.34
C THR A 36 4.20 25.25 -43.03
N VAL A 37 3.07 24.79 -43.60
CA VAL A 37 1.78 25.49 -43.42
C VAL A 37 1.00 25.06 -42.16
N LEU A 38 1.19 23.83 -41.67
CA LEU A 38 0.40 23.28 -40.54
C LEU A 38 0.85 23.76 -39.14
N GLN A 39 2.05 24.33 -39.02
CA GLN A 39 2.56 24.90 -37.75
C GLN A 39 2.09 26.34 -37.52
N LYS A 40 1.68 27.06 -38.57
CA LYS A 40 1.23 28.46 -38.48
C LYS A 40 -0.26 28.60 -38.14
N GLN A 41 -1.07 27.56 -38.38
CA GLN A 41 -2.50 27.54 -37.99
C GLN A 41 -2.75 27.10 -36.53
N LYS A 42 -1.84 26.35 -35.90
CA LYS A 42 -1.97 25.96 -34.48
C LYS A 42 -1.63 27.08 -33.49
N LYS A 43 -0.87 28.11 -33.91
CA LYS A 43 -0.50 29.23 -33.03
C LYS A 43 -1.60 30.30 -32.92
N ASN A 44 -2.49 30.43 -33.91
CA ASN A 44 -3.53 31.46 -33.91
C ASN A 44 -4.85 31.05 -33.21
N ILE A 45 -4.97 29.81 -32.72
CA ILE A 45 -6.17 29.34 -31.99
C ILE A 45 -6.01 29.46 -30.46
N ILE A 46 -4.78 29.53 -29.96
CA ILE A 46 -4.50 29.66 -28.52
C ILE A 46 -4.61 31.12 -28.06
N ASP A 47 -4.33 32.10 -28.93
CA ASP A 47 -4.39 33.52 -28.58
C ASP A 47 -5.82 34.12 -28.65
N SER A 48 -6.80 33.41 -29.22
CA SER A 48 -8.21 33.87 -29.28
C SER A 48 -9.12 33.34 -28.16
N ILE A 49 -8.65 32.40 -27.34
CA ILE A 49 -9.42 31.89 -26.18
C ILE A 49 -9.09 32.66 -24.89
N GLY A 50 -7.93 33.34 -24.82
CA GLY A 50 -7.54 34.17 -23.68
C GLY A 50 -8.31 35.49 -23.54
N ALA A 51 -8.92 36.00 -24.61
CA ALA A 51 -9.64 37.28 -24.60
C ALA A 51 -11.13 37.16 -24.21
N MET A 52 -11.64 35.94 -23.99
CA MET A 52 -13.07 35.68 -23.71
C MET A 52 -13.37 35.38 -22.23
N LEU A 53 -12.35 35.32 -21.36
CA LEU A 53 -12.51 34.90 -19.96
C LEU A 53 -12.22 35.99 -18.90
N GLY A 54 -12.15 37.26 -19.30
CA GLY A 54 -12.33 38.38 -18.36
C GLY A 54 -11.56 38.29 -17.04
N LEU A 55 -10.25 38.01 -17.10
CA LEU A 55 -9.39 38.10 -15.93
C LEU A 55 -8.97 39.56 -15.74
N GLY A 56 -9.74 40.24 -14.88
CA GLY A 56 -9.32 41.49 -14.25
C GLY A 56 -8.09 41.24 -13.37
N SER A 57 -7.10 42.09 -13.55
CA SER A 57 -5.95 42.23 -12.67
C SER A 57 -6.37 42.96 -11.41
N ASP A 58 -6.48 42.24 -10.29
CA ASP A 58 -6.42 42.86 -8.97
C ASP A 58 -5.15 42.37 -8.27
N ASP A 59 -4.27 43.35 -8.13
CA ASP A 59 -3.01 43.35 -7.40
C ASP A 59 -3.36 43.39 -5.91
N ASP A 60 -3.22 42.26 -5.20
CA ASP A 60 -3.33 42.24 -3.74
C ASP A 60 -2.20 41.40 -3.13
N THR A 61 -1.10 42.08 -2.86
CA THR A 61 0.01 41.63 -2.03
C THR A 61 -0.45 41.45 -0.58
N SER A 62 -1.00 40.27 -0.27
CA SER A 62 -1.15 39.81 1.11
C SER A 62 -0.28 38.59 1.37
N ASN A 63 0.69 38.81 2.26
CA ASN A 63 1.65 37.85 2.79
C ASN A 63 0.90 36.68 3.47
N PRO A 64 1.01 35.42 3.01
CA PRO A 64 0.32 34.32 3.67
C PRO A 64 0.97 34.04 5.02
N SER A 65 0.24 34.41 6.07
CA SER A 65 0.51 34.05 7.46
C SER A 65 0.76 32.54 7.59
N PRO A 66 1.68 32.10 8.48
CA PRO A 66 2.04 30.70 8.61
C PRO A 66 0.80 29.85 8.94
N SER A 67 0.50 28.93 8.02
CA SER A 67 -0.52 27.90 8.11
C SER A 67 -0.53 27.29 9.51
N SER A 68 -1.60 27.58 10.26
CA SER A 68 -1.96 26.88 11.49
C SER A 68 -1.92 25.37 11.24
N SER A 69 -1.20 24.66 12.11
CA SER A 69 -1.20 23.19 12.15
C SER A 69 -2.62 22.65 12.00
N PRO A 70 -2.85 21.61 11.17
CA PRO A 70 -4.18 21.07 10.97
C PRO A 70 -4.76 20.65 12.33
N GLU A 71 -5.88 21.28 12.66
CA GLU A 71 -6.65 21.04 13.86
C GLU A 71 -7.03 19.55 13.89
N THR A 72 -6.34 18.77 14.72
CA THR A 72 -6.69 17.38 14.96
C THR A 72 -8.08 17.37 15.56
N THR A 73 -9.06 16.98 14.75
CA THR A 73 -10.43 16.76 15.21
C THR A 73 -10.36 15.79 16.39
N PRO A 74 -10.78 16.18 17.60
CA PRO A 74 -10.72 15.31 18.76
C PRO A 74 -11.46 14.02 18.44
N ALA A 75 -10.78 12.88 18.61
CA ALA A 75 -11.42 11.59 18.48
C ALA A 75 -12.65 11.59 19.42
N PRO A 76 -13.84 11.12 18.96
CA PRO A 76 -15.05 11.15 19.75
C PRO A 76 -14.82 10.49 21.12
N ASN A 77 -14.90 11.32 22.16
CA ASN A 77 -14.61 10.96 23.53
C ASN A 77 -15.60 9.87 23.98
N GLY A 78 -15.09 8.67 24.30
CA GLY A 78 -15.91 7.56 24.80
C GLY A 78 -16.32 6.51 23.77
N THR A 79 -15.73 6.47 22.57
CA THR A 79 -16.03 5.41 21.60
C THR A 79 -15.51 4.06 22.11
N ILE A 80 -16.43 3.20 22.58
CA ILE A 80 -16.13 1.80 22.87
C ILE A 80 -15.84 1.12 21.54
N TYR A 81 -14.57 0.84 21.27
CA TYR A 81 -14.18 0.02 20.12
C TYR A 81 -14.63 -1.41 20.39
N PRO A 82 -15.51 -2.01 19.57
CA PRO A 82 -15.88 -3.40 19.75
C PRO A 82 -14.62 -4.26 19.69
N THR A 83 -14.46 -5.14 20.68
CA THR A 83 -13.39 -6.14 20.67
C THR A 83 -13.64 -7.08 19.50
N GLN A 84 -12.99 -6.80 18.37
CA GLN A 84 -12.97 -7.75 17.26
C GLN A 84 -11.88 -8.79 17.51
N THR A 85 -12.31 -10.04 17.64
CA THR A 85 -11.42 -11.19 17.56
C THR A 85 -11.01 -11.40 16.11
N LEU A 86 -9.79 -11.93 15.90
CA LEU A 86 -9.39 -12.35 14.57
C LEU A 86 -10.36 -13.45 14.07
N PRO A 87 -10.75 -13.44 12.79
CA PRO A 87 -11.65 -14.44 12.26
C PRO A 87 -11.01 -15.84 12.23
N GLY A 88 -11.63 -16.80 12.91
CA GLY A 88 -11.19 -18.20 12.97
C GLY A 88 -10.34 -18.51 14.20
N ASP A 89 -10.15 -19.80 14.45
CA ASP A 89 -9.37 -20.38 15.55
C ASP A 89 -7.87 -20.09 15.36
N VAL A 90 -7.47 -18.81 15.45
CA VAL A 90 -6.05 -18.39 15.52
C VAL A 90 -5.43 -18.83 16.85
N SER A 91 -6.28 -19.26 17.79
CA SER A 91 -5.98 -20.02 18.99
C SER A 91 -5.48 -21.43 18.68
N ASN A 92 -4.36 -21.54 17.96
CA ASN A 92 -3.41 -22.58 18.32
C ASN A 92 -2.44 -21.99 19.36
N PRO A 93 -2.79 -22.01 20.67
CA PRO A 93 -2.00 -21.39 21.74
C PRO A 93 -0.59 -21.98 21.91
N ASN A 94 -0.21 -23.00 21.14
CA ASN A 94 1.09 -23.66 21.25
C ASN A 94 2.21 -23.03 20.41
N THR A 95 1.96 -22.00 19.62
CA THR A 95 3.06 -21.26 18.97
C THR A 95 3.61 -20.19 19.91
N SER A 96 4.57 -20.59 20.74
CA SER A 96 5.48 -19.63 21.37
C SER A 96 6.35 -19.01 20.28
N TYR A 97 6.03 -17.79 19.85
CA TYR A 97 6.85 -17.06 18.90
C TYR A 97 8.18 -16.64 19.53
N PRO A 98 9.29 -16.62 18.76
CA PRO A 98 10.55 -16.06 19.24
C PRO A 98 10.35 -14.66 19.84
N SER A 99 11.06 -14.35 20.92
CA SER A 99 10.98 -13.04 21.59
C SER A 99 11.32 -11.87 20.65
N SER A 100 12.17 -12.12 19.64
CA SER A 100 12.45 -11.16 18.57
C SER A 100 11.18 -10.79 17.79
N PHE A 101 10.32 -11.75 17.43
CA PHE A 101 9.08 -11.48 16.71
C PHE A 101 8.08 -10.74 17.59
N VAL A 102 8.00 -11.10 18.88
CA VAL A 102 7.16 -10.41 19.85
C VAL A 102 7.59 -8.94 20.01
N ASN A 103 8.90 -8.68 20.08
CA ASN A 103 9.44 -7.33 20.17
C ASN A 103 9.19 -6.53 18.88
N GLU A 104 9.28 -7.14 17.70
CA GLU A 104 8.91 -6.50 16.44
C GLU A 104 7.42 -6.11 16.41
N ALA A 105 6.53 -7.03 16.79
CA ALA A 105 5.09 -6.76 16.85
C ALA A 105 4.74 -5.64 17.85
N ARG A 106 5.38 -5.60 19.03
CA ARG A 106 5.16 -4.57 20.04
C ARG A 106 5.39 -3.14 19.56
N LYS A 107 6.29 -2.93 18.59
CA LYS A 107 6.51 -1.61 17.98
C LYS A 107 5.22 -1.02 17.40
N CYS A 108 4.32 -1.87 16.94
CA CYS A 108 3.04 -1.44 16.36
C CYS A 108 2.07 -0.87 17.38
N LEU A 109 2.21 -1.20 18.68
CA LEU A 109 1.30 -0.72 19.72
C LEU A 109 1.34 0.81 19.88
N GLN A 110 2.43 1.48 19.48
CA GLN A 110 2.51 2.94 19.50
C GLN A 110 1.46 3.63 18.60
N ASN A 111 0.97 2.90 17.58
CA ASN A 111 -0.01 3.38 16.60
C ASN A 111 -1.39 2.75 16.81
N ARG A 112 -1.63 2.09 17.94
CA ARG A 112 -2.85 1.30 18.20
C ARG A 112 -4.13 2.09 17.97
N SER A 113 -4.17 3.36 18.37
CA SER A 113 -5.34 4.23 18.18
C SER A 113 -5.72 4.40 16.71
N ALA A 114 -4.74 4.60 15.81
CA ALA A 114 -4.99 4.71 14.38
C ALA A 114 -5.55 3.41 13.78
N TYR A 115 -5.05 2.26 14.24
CA TYR A 115 -5.55 0.96 13.78
C TYR A 115 -6.94 0.65 14.31
N GLN A 116 -7.23 1.00 15.57
CA GLN A 116 -8.55 0.84 16.16
C GLN A 116 -9.58 1.74 15.49
N LEU A 117 -9.19 2.97 15.13
CA LEU A 117 -10.03 3.85 14.32
C LEU A 117 -10.28 3.25 12.93
N ALA A 118 -9.26 2.72 12.27
CA ALA A 118 -9.46 2.00 11.00
C ALA A 118 -10.42 0.82 11.14
N SER A 119 -10.33 0.09 12.25
CA SER A 119 -11.23 -1.02 12.56
C SER A 119 -12.68 -0.55 12.75
N SER A 120 -12.92 0.53 13.49
CA SER A 120 -14.28 1.06 13.69
C SER A 120 -14.95 1.54 12.41
N TYR A 121 -14.18 2.10 11.46
CA TYR A 121 -14.72 2.56 10.18
C TYR A 121 -14.97 1.44 9.18
N THR A 122 -14.19 0.36 9.23
CA THR A 122 -14.16 -0.61 8.13
C THR A 122 -14.65 -2.00 8.50
N GLY A 123 -14.64 -2.33 9.79
CA GLY A 123 -14.89 -3.66 10.32
C GLY A 123 -13.70 -4.62 10.19
N VAL A 124 -12.55 -4.19 9.65
CA VAL A 124 -11.33 -5.01 9.61
C VAL A 124 -10.68 -5.00 11.00
N PRO A 125 -10.28 -6.16 11.58
CA PRO A 125 -9.64 -6.17 12.88
C PRO A 125 -8.36 -5.32 12.92
N TRP A 126 -8.17 -4.54 13.98
CA TRP A 126 -7.04 -3.60 14.07
C TRP A 126 -5.67 -4.32 14.04
N GLN A 127 -5.60 -5.57 14.51
CA GLN A 127 -4.39 -6.39 14.47
C GLN A 127 -3.96 -6.70 13.03
N ILE A 128 -4.92 -6.88 12.11
CA ILE A 128 -4.62 -7.05 10.69
C ILE A 128 -4.01 -5.76 10.12
N MET A 129 -4.56 -4.60 10.48
CA MET A 129 -4.00 -3.32 10.04
C MET A 129 -2.60 -3.07 10.63
N ALA A 130 -2.37 -3.45 11.88
CA ALA A 130 -1.05 -3.41 12.48
C ALA A 130 -0.05 -4.32 11.74
N GLY A 131 -0.48 -5.54 11.37
CA GLY A 131 0.35 -6.47 10.59
C GLY A 131 0.68 -5.94 9.19
N ILE A 132 -0.28 -5.33 8.48
CA ILE A 132 -0.02 -4.67 7.20
C ILE A 132 0.99 -3.54 7.40
N HIS A 133 0.76 -2.64 8.37
CA HIS A 133 1.66 -1.51 8.59
C HIS A 133 3.08 -1.95 9.02
N TYR A 134 3.21 -3.08 9.71
CA TYR A 134 4.51 -3.67 9.97
C TYR A 134 5.24 -4.07 8.68
N VAL A 135 4.56 -4.81 7.79
CA VAL A 135 5.15 -5.27 6.53
C VAL A 135 5.42 -4.11 5.58
N GLU A 136 4.60 -3.06 5.58
CA GLU A 136 4.79 -1.94 4.67
C GLU A 136 5.77 -0.91 5.23
N GLY A 137 5.52 -0.41 6.45
CA GLY A 137 6.22 0.74 7.04
C GLY A 137 6.97 0.46 8.32
N ASN A 138 7.14 -0.82 8.70
CA ASN A 138 7.73 -1.22 9.99
C ASN A 138 7.07 -0.53 11.20
N CYS A 139 5.76 -0.26 11.09
CA CYS A 139 4.98 0.45 12.10
C CYS A 139 5.53 1.84 12.48
N GLY A 140 6.22 2.54 11.58
CA GLY A 140 6.67 3.91 11.80
C GLY A 140 5.50 4.89 11.92
N THR A 141 5.52 5.79 12.90
CA THR A 141 4.42 6.76 13.14
C THR A 141 4.19 7.72 11.97
N ASN A 142 5.24 7.95 11.16
CA ASN A 142 5.20 8.79 9.97
C ASN A 142 5.13 7.98 8.67
N LYS A 143 4.76 6.70 8.71
CA LYS A 143 4.66 5.82 7.54
C LYS A 143 3.21 5.49 7.20
N SER A 144 2.92 5.38 5.92
CA SER A 144 1.61 4.99 5.39
C SER A 144 1.34 3.52 5.68
N CYS A 145 0.12 3.20 6.13
CA CYS A 145 -0.37 1.83 6.22
C CYS A 145 -0.51 1.14 4.85
N VAL A 146 -0.37 1.86 3.73
CA VAL A 146 -0.59 1.33 2.37
C VAL A 146 0.69 0.75 1.78
N SER A 147 1.77 1.54 1.75
CA SER A 147 3.06 1.18 1.13
C SER A 147 4.28 1.43 2.03
N GLY A 148 4.08 1.96 3.24
CA GLY A 148 5.17 2.34 4.14
C GLY A 148 5.93 3.60 3.74
N ARG A 149 5.47 4.34 2.72
CA ARG A 149 5.99 5.67 2.38
C ARG A 149 5.75 6.67 3.50
N THR A 150 6.57 7.71 3.54
CA THR A 150 6.40 8.78 4.53
C THR A 150 5.07 9.51 4.32
N LEU A 151 4.31 9.78 5.37
CA LEU A 151 3.08 10.56 5.27
C LEU A 151 3.37 11.96 4.69
N GLY A 152 2.43 12.48 3.90
CA GLY A 152 2.57 13.75 3.17
C GLY A 152 3.37 13.65 1.87
N VAL A 153 3.81 12.47 1.44
CA VAL A 153 4.51 12.26 0.15
C VAL A 153 3.67 11.44 -0.84
N ASN A 154 3.95 11.62 -2.14
CA ASN A 154 3.20 10.94 -3.21
C ASN A 154 3.20 9.41 -3.03
N GLU A 155 2.00 8.84 -3.11
CA GLU A 155 1.65 7.43 -2.95
C GLU A 155 1.28 6.88 -4.34
N PRO A 156 2.24 6.30 -5.08
CA PRO A 156 2.03 5.91 -6.48
C PRO A 156 0.94 4.85 -6.66
N ASP A 157 0.71 4.05 -5.62
CA ASP A 157 -0.30 2.99 -5.58
C ASP A 157 -1.73 3.53 -5.60
N LEU A 158 -1.91 4.85 -5.48
CA LEU A 158 -3.20 5.52 -5.66
C LEU A 158 -3.53 5.86 -7.11
N TYR A 159 -2.56 5.78 -8.03
CA TYR A 159 -2.75 6.08 -9.46
C TYR A 159 -3.45 7.43 -9.75
N GLY A 160 -3.17 8.46 -8.96
CA GLY A 160 -3.79 9.78 -9.13
C GLY A 160 -5.23 9.90 -8.61
N ASN A 161 -5.76 8.88 -7.95
CA ASN A 161 -7.11 8.88 -7.39
C ASN A 161 -7.14 9.57 -6.01
N CYS A 162 -7.09 10.90 -5.98
CA CYS A 162 -7.31 11.70 -4.78
C CYS A 162 -8.69 12.38 -4.76
N SER A 163 -9.21 12.56 -3.54
CA SER A 163 -10.41 13.35 -3.28
C SER A 163 -10.03 14.81 -3.05
N SER A 164 -10.55 15.73 -3.86
CA SER A 164 -10.43 17.18 -3.63
C SER A 164 -11.17 17.64 -2.38
N GLN A 165 -12.23 16.91 -2.00
CA GLN A 165 -13.10 17.22 -0.86
C GLN A 165 -12.54 16.71 0.47
N GLY A 166 -11.40 16.00 0.46
CA GLY A 166 -10.92 15.29 1.63
C GLY A 166 -11.91 14.21 2.08
N GLY A 167 -11.84 13.86 3.37
CA GLY A 167 -12.71 12.87 4.00
C GLY A 167 -11.92 11.76 4.69
N VAL A 168 -12.56 11.13 5.67
CA VAL A 168 -11.94 10.08 6.48
C VAL A 168 -11.46 8.92 5.59
N GLY A 169 -10.16 8.62 5.67
CA GLY A 169 -9.54 7.57 4.86
C GLY A 169 -9.49 7.85 3.36
N LYS A 170 -9.73 9.09 2.92
CA LYS A 170 -9.60 9.49 1.53
C LYS A 170 -8.23 10.10 1.30
N PRO A 171 -7.49 9.66 0.27
CA PRO A 171 -6.26 10.32 -0.12
C PRO A 171 -6.55 11.74 -0.61
N VAL A 172 -5.63 12.64 -0.34
CA VAL A 172 -5.73 14.06 -0.70
C VAL A 172 -4.63 14.45 -1.69
N PRO A 173 -4.83 15.53 -2.47
CA PRO A 173 -3.77 16.10 -3.27
C PRO A 173 -2.61 16.55 -2.38
N ILE A 174 -1.39 16.23 -2.82
CA ILE A 174 -0.12 16.65 -2.24
C ILE A 174 0.85 16.99 -3.38
N GLY A 175 1.98 17.63 -3.08
CA GLY A 175 2.94 18.03 -4.10
C GLY A 175 3.33 16.88 -5.03
N GLY A 176 2.91 16.95 -6.29
CA GLY A 176 3.23 15.95 -7.32
C GLY A 176 2.35 14.68 -7.36
N GLY A 177 1.23 14.63 -6.63
CA GLY A 177 0.26 13.54 -6.77
C GLY A 177 -0.74 13.42 -5.61
N CYS A 178 -1.00 12.19 -5.18
CA CYS A 178 -1.96 11.90 -4.12
C CYS A 178 -1.27 11.19 -2.94
N GLY A 179 -1.75 11.40 -1.73
CA GLY A 179 -1.24 10.68 -0.56
C GLY A 179 -2.07 10.94 0.69
N PHE A 180 -1.49 10.63 1.85
CA PHE A 180 -2.17 10.72 3.14
C PHE A 180 -1.48 11.72 4.07
N ARG A 181 -2.25 12.57 4.75
CA ARG A 181 -1.72 13.50 5.76
C ARG A 181 -1.56 12.85 7.13
N THR A 182 -2.40 11.87 7.44
CA THR A 182 -2.41 11.21 8.75
C THR A 182 -2.25 9.70 8.60
N LEU A 183 -1.69 9.07 9.64
CA LEU A 183 -1.60 7.63 9.72
C LEU A 183 -3.00 7.00 9.69
N ALA A 184 -3.94 7.54 10.46
CA ALA A 184 -5.31 7.07 10.54
C ALA A 184 -5.98 6.98 9.16
N ASP A 185 -5.87 8.03 8.33
CA ASP A 185 -6.45 8.02 6.99
C ASP A 185 -5.82 6.93 6.12
N SER A 186 -4.49 6.78 6.16
CA SER A 186 -3.81 5.73 5.40
C SER A 186 -4.25 4.33 5.83
N CYS A 187 -4.51 4.11 7.13
CA CYS A 187 -4.95 2.82 7.63
C CYS A 187 -6.42 2.54 7.32
N ILE A 188 -7.29 3.55 7.36
CA ILE A 188 -8.69 3.41 6.92
C ILE A 188 -8.75 3.10 5.43
N TYR A 189 -7.93 3.77 4.62
CA TYR A 189 -7.80 3.45 3.20
C TYR A 189 -7.30 2.03 2.98
N GLY A 190 -6.19 1.64 3.63
CA GLY A 190 -5.61 0.30 3.53
C GLY A 190 -6.60 -0.80 3.91
N ALA A 191 -7.38 -0.60 4.97
CA ALA A 191 -8.43 -1.53 5.39
C ALA A 191 -9.54 -1.67 4.33
N ASN A 192 -9.99 -0.57 3.74
CA ASN A 192 -10.97 -0.61 2.64
C ASN A 192 -10.38 -1.21 1.36
N HIS A 193 -9.10 -0.96 1.07
CA HIS A 193 -8.39 -1.57 -0.05
C HIS A 193 -8.32 -3.09 0.11
N LEU A 194 -8.01 -3.58 1.32
CA LEU A 194 -8.04 -5.01 1.67
C LEU A 194 -9.43 -5.61 1.46
N LYS A 195 -10.49 -4.97 1.97
CA LYS A 195 -11.88 -5.39 1.72
C LYS A 195 -12.18 -5.48 0.23
N GLY A 196 -11.76 -4.47 -0.52
CA GLY A 196 -11.94 -4.40 -1.97
C GLY A 196 -11.35 -5.60 -2.72
N LYS A 197 -10.29 -6.24 -2.21
CA LYS A 197 -9.68 -7.43 -2.84
C LYS A 197 -10.60 -8.65 -2.88
N ILE A 198 -11.57 -8.73 -1.96
CA ILE A 198 -12.54 -9.83 -1.87
C ILE A 198 -14.01 -9.36 -1.84
N GLY A 199 -14.27 -8.06 -1.95
CA GLY A 199 -15.61 -7.46 -1.96
C GLY A 199 -16.33 -7.43 -0.62
N ARG A 200 -15.67 -7.79 0.50
CA ARG A 200 -16.28 -7.84 1.83
C ARG A 200 -15.23 -7.77 2.95
N VAL A 201 -15.69 -7.63 4.19
CA VAL A 201 -14.82 -7.80 5.37
C VAL A 201 -14.41 -9.27 5.46
N PRO A 202 -13.10 -9.58 5.57
CA PRO A 202 -12.64 -10.95 5.78
C PRO A 202 -13.23 -11.53 7.08
N SER A 203 -13.89 -12.68 6.98
CA SER A 203 -14.58 -13.33 8.10
C SER A 203 -14.01 -14.71 8.46
N SER A 204 -12.91 -15.10 7.82
CA SER A 204 -12.19 -16.35 8.08
C SER A 204 -10.70 -16.17 7.79
N ILE A 205 -9.86 -17.11 8.25
CA ILE A 205 -8.43 -17.12 7.93
C ILE A 205 -8.19 -17.30 6.43
N GLN A 206 -9.06 -18.04 5.73
CA GLN A 206 -9.03 -18.21 4.29
C GLN A 206 -9.31 -16.88 3.56
N ASP A 207 -10.29 -16.11 4.05
CA ASP A 207 -10.58 -14.79 3.49
C ASP A 207 -9.42 -13.82 3.70
N LEU A 208 -8.82 -13.84 4.90
CA LEU A 208 -7.66 -13.01 5.20
C LEU A 208 -6.48 -13.36 4.31
N ALA A 209 -6.15 -14.65 4.19
CA ALA A 209 -5.08 -15.12 3.32
C ALA A 209 -5.28 -14.67 1.87
N LYS A 210 -6.49 -14.85 1.34
CA LYS A 210 -6.87 -14.44 -0.01
C LYS A 210 -6.79 -12.92 -0.17
N ALA A 211 -7.38 -12.15 0.73
CA ALA A 211 -7.39 -10.69 0.68
C ALA A 211 -5.97 -10.13 0.76
N LEU A 212 -5.14 -10.62 1.68
CA LEU A 212 -3.75 -10.20 1.87
C LEU A 212 -2.85 -10.60 0.70
N GLY A 213 -2.99 -11.82 0.17
CA GLY A 213 -2.28 -12.26 -1.03
C GLY A 213 -2.59 -11.37 -2.23
N ARG A 214 -3.86 -10.98 -2.42
CA ARG A 214 -4.26 -10.03 -3.47
C ARG A 214 -3.92 -8.57 -3.16
N TYR A 215 -3.80 -8.21 -1.88
CA TYR A 215 -3.38 -6.89 -1.43
C TYR A 215 -1.96 -6.61 -1.93
N ASN A 216 -1.03 -7.53 -1.64
CA ASN A 216 0.36 -7.44 -2.09
C ASN A 216 0.56 -7.86 -3.56
N GLY A 217 -0.41 -8.58 -4.13
CA GLY A 217 -0.34 -9.16 -5.47
C GLY A 217 0.14 -10.61 -5.43
N ILE A 218 -0.49 -11.48 -6.22
CA ILE A 218 -0.31 -12.94 -6.16
C ILE A 218 1.04 -13.44 -6.72
N GLY A 219 2.00 -12.54 -6.96
CA GLY A 219 3.32 -12.83 -7.55
C GLY A 219 4.16 -13.78 -6.70
N ASN A 220 4.03 -13.71 -5.37
CA ASN A 220 4.87 -14.44 -4.42
C ASN A 220 4.18 -15.65 -3.77
N ALA A 221 3.15 -16.19 -4.41
CA ALA A 221 2.66 -17.53 -4.12
C ALA A 221 3.75 -18.57 -4.46
N ASN A 222 3.98 -19.54 -3.59
CA ASN A 222 5.09 -20.51 -3.73
C ASN A 222 4.69 -21.75 -4.54
N CYS A 223 3.49 -22.30 -4.36
CA CYS A 223 3.10 -23.54 -5.02
C CYS A 223 3.07 -23.38 -6.55
N GLY A 224 3.71 -24.33 -7.25
CA GLY A 224 3.88 -24.32 -8.70
C GLY A 224 4.90 -23.30 -9.23
N ARG A 225 5.57 -22.54 -8.35
CA ARG A 225 6.58 -21.53 -8.75
C ARG A 225 7.95 -21.77 -8.14
N VAL A 226 7.98 -22.29 -6.93
CA VAL A 226 9.17 -22.93 -6.37
C VAL A 226 9.07 -24.44 -6.60
N ASN A 227 10.20 -25.14 -6.51
CA ASN A 227 10.28 -26.59 -6.68
C ASN A 227 9.11 -27.28 -5.92
N ALA A 228 8.44 -28.23 -6.58
CA ALA A 228 7.12 -28.75 -6.20
C ALA A 228 7.07 -29.43 -4.82
N SER A 229 8.21 -29.70 -4.18
CA SER A 229 8.32 -30.49 -2.95
C SER A 229 8.13 -29.69 -1.64
N MET A 230 7.45 -28.54 -1.66
CA MET A 230 7.18 -27.79 -0.43
C MET A 230 6.09 -28.48 0.42
N PRO A 231 6.23 -28.54 1.76
CA PRO A 231 5.29 -29.26 2.63
C PRO A 231 3.87 -28.67 2.66
N TYR A 232 3.69 -27.43 2.21
CA TYR A 232 2.40 -26.74 2.10
C TYR A 232 1.80 -26.77 0.69
N CYS A 233 2.40 -27.52 -0.24
CA CYS A 233 1.88 -27.69 -1.60
C CYS A 233 1.20 -29.05 -1.81
N PRO A 234 0.08 -29.10 -2.55
CA PRO A 234 -0.64 -27.97 -3.15
C PRO A 234 -1.29 -27.07 -2.09
N ALA A 235 -1.48 -25.79 -2.43
CA ALA A 235 -2.10 -24.83 -1.52
C ALA A 235 -3.54 -25.25 -1.19
N ARG A 236 -3.89 -25.29 0.11
CA ARG A 236 -5.23 -25.70 0.58
C ARG A 236 -6.34 -24.72 0.17
N TYR A 237 -5.99 -23.45 0.04
CA TYR A 237 -6.84 -22.36 -0.42
C TYR A 237 -5.98 -21.20 -0.94
N GLU A 238 -6.60 -20.25 -1.65
CA GLU A 238 -5.92 -19.09 -2.22
C GLU A 238 -5.21 -18.25 -1.14
N GLY A 239 -3.92 -17.99 -1.32
CA GLY A 239 -3.11 -17.21 -0.40
C GLY A 239 -2.45 -18.03 0.72
N PHE A 240 -2.77 -19.31 0.88
CA PHE A 240 -2.14 -20.19 1.87
C PHE A 240 -0.61 -20.29 1.68
N ASP A 241 -0.18 -20.39 0.43
CA ASP A 241 1.23 -20.51 0.04
C ASP A 241 1.90 -19.15 -0.22
N HIS A 242 1.30 -18.04 0.23
CA HIS A 242 1.79 -16.69 -0.04
C HIS A 242 2.61 -16.13 1.14
N ILE A 243 3.79 -15.61 0.84
CA ILE A 243 4.73 -15.12 1.88
C ILE A 243 4.17 -13.94 2.67
N TYR A 244 3.39 -13.07 2.03
CA TYR A 244 2.84 -11.85 2.63
C TYR A 244 1.91 -12.12 3.82
N PRO A 245 0.87 -12.98 3.71
CA PRO A 245 0.07 -13.36 4.87
C PRO A 245 0.82 -14.26 5.86
N PHE A 246 1.47 -15.34 5.41
CA PHE A 246 1.81 -16.47 6.29
C PHE A 246 3.29 -16.61 6.68
N SER A 247 4.21 -15.78 6.20
CA SER A 247 5.63 -15.97 6.55
C SER A 247 5.83 -15.99 8.08
N LYS A 248 6.45 -17.08 8.57
CA LYS A 248 6.71 -17.34 10.00
C LYS A 248 5.46 -17.57 10.87
N TYR A 249 4.30 -17.83 10.28
CA TYR A 249 3.03 -17.93 11.00
C TYR A 249 2.93 -19.19 11.88
N ASP A 250 3.28 -20.35 11.33
CA ASP A 250 3.22 -21.66 11.98
C ASP A 250 4.39 -22.55 11.51
N ALA A 251 4.41 -23.82 11.91
CA ALA A 251 5.47 -24.77 11.56
C ALA A 251 5.65 -24.98 10.05
N ILE A 252 4.56 -25.02 9.28
CA ILE A 252 4.62 -25.27 7.83
C ILE A 252 5.03 -24.03 7.05
N HIS A 253 4.75 -22.82 7.57
CA HIS A 253 5.13 -21.54 6.96
C HIS A 253 6.43 -20.94 7.54
N GLN A 254 7.24 -21.74 8.25
CA GLN A 254 8.54 -21.27 8.76
C GLN A 254 9.52 -20.91 7.65
N THR A 255 9.49 -21.63 6.53
CA THR A 255 10.35 -21.37 5.38
C THR A 255 9.48 -21.17 4.14
N MET A 256 9.43 -19.93 3.68
CA MET A 256 8.79 -19.56 2.42
C MET A 256 9.77 -18.77 1.57
N TYR A 257 9.47 -18.63 0.28
CA TYR A 257 10.42 -18.12 -0.70
C TYR A 257 9.88 -16.90 -1.42
N LEU A 258 10.74 -15.90 -1.60
CA LEU A 258 10.53 -14.79 -2.50
C LEU A 258 10.75 -15.27 -3.93
N VAL A 259 9.68 -15.28 -4.71
CA VAL A 259 9.68 -15.70 -6.12
C VAL A 259 9.97 -14.50 -7.03
N TYR A 260 9.48 -13.32 -6.68
CA TYR A 260 9.72 -12.06 -7.38
C TYR A 260 10.45 -11.09 -6.46
N CYS A 261 11.66 -10.70 -6.87
CA CYS A 261 12.56 -9.84 -6.10
C CYS A 261 12.24 -8.35 -6.30
N ALA A 262 11.56 -8.02 -7.40
CA ALA A 262 10.97 -6.73 -7.71
C ALA A 262 9.75 -6.97 -8.62
N ASP A 263 8.98 -5.92 -8.88
CA ASP A 263 7.84 -5.98 -9.79
C ASP A 263 8.26 -6.59 -11.13
N TYR A 264 7.53 -7.63 -11.52
CA TYR A 264 7.76 -8.42 -12.74
C TYR A 264 9.15 -9.08 -12.87
N THR A 265 10.01 -8.99 -11.86
CA THR A 265 11.38 -9.52 -11.87
C THR A 265 11.50 -10.76 -10.98
N ARG A 266 11.58 -11.94 -11.62
CA ARG A 266 11.77 -13.22 -10.90
C ARG A 266 13.13 -13.30 -10.23
N CYS A 267 13.17 -13.81 -9.01
CA CYS A 267 14.39 -14.26 -8.37
C CYS A 267 14.87 -15.56 -9.04
N ASN A 268 16.15 -15.65 -9.39
CA ASN A 268 16.74 -16.89 -9.91
C ASN A 268 18.09 -17.18 -9.22
N PRO A 269 18.16 -18.16 -8.30
CA PRO A 269 17.05 -18.95 -7.77
C PRO A 269 16.10 -18.14 -6.85
N PRO A 270 14.89 -18.65 -6.54
CA PRO A 270 14.05 -18.11 -5.48
C PRO A 270 14.83 -17.96 -4.15
N LYS A 271 14.58 -16.87 -3.42
CA LYS A 271 15.32 -16.56 -2.17
C LYS A 271 14.47 -16.87 -0.96
N ILE A 272 15.07 -17.30 0.16
CA ILE A 272 14.33 -17.45 1.41
C ILE A 272 13.79 -16.08 1.85
N PHE A 273 12.49 -16.00 2.11
CA PHE A 273 11.86 -14.80 2.64
C PHE A 273 12.07 -14.73 4.17
N GLN A 274 12.84 -13.75 4.62
CA GLN A 274 13.26 -13.64 6.02
C GLN A 274 12.28 -12.84 6.90
N ARG A 275 11.38 -12.06 6.30
CA ARG A 275 10.50 -11.12 7.01
C ARG A 275 9.31 -11.84 7.64
N ILE A 276 8.74 -11.24 8.68
CA ILE A 276 7.53 -11.71 9.35
C ILE A 276 6.31 -11.32 8.51
N GLY A 277 5.38 -12.25 8.29
CA GLY A 277 4.14 -12.02 7.56
C GLY A 277 3.07 -11.29 8.39
N VAL A 278 2.04 -10.78 7.71
CA VAL A 278 0.96 -9.99 8.32
C VAL A 278 0.23 -10.79 9.41
N LEU A 279 -0.14 -12.05 9.14
CA LEU A 279 -0.92 -12.85 10.08
C LEU A 279 -0.11 -13.26 11.31
N THR A 280 1.20 -13.39 11.17
CA THR A 280 2.12 -13.65 12.29
C THR A 280 2.12 -12.48 13.26
N ILE A 281 2.26 -11.25 12.76
CA ILE A 281 2.17 -10.04 13.60
C ILE A 281 0.79 -9.91 14.24
N ALA A 282 -0.27 -10.11 13.47
CA ALA A 282 -1.64 -10.00 13.96
C ALA A 282 -1.94 -11.03 15.07
N ASN A 283 -1.47 -12.27 14.90
CA ASN A 283 -1.62 -13.30 15.92
C ASN A 283 -0.87 -12.95 17.21
N ILE A 284 0.39 -12.52 17.12
CA ILE A 284 1.16 -12.06 18.29
C ILE A 284 0.42 -10.96 19.04
N LEU A 285 -0.05 -9.92 18.33
CA LEU A 285 -0.77 -8.80 18.92
C LEU A 285 -2.12 -9.16 19.54
N SER A 286 -2.72 -10.28 19.11
CA SER A 286 -3.98 -10.76 19.69
C SER A 286 -3.78 -11.45 21.04
N ASN A 287 -2.53 -11.78 21.39
CA ASN A 287 -2.15 -12.47 22.63
C ASN A 287 -1.31 -11.59 23.58
N LEU A 288 -1.18 -10.28 23.30
CA LEU A 288 -0.54 -9.28 24.16
C LEU A 288 -1.58 -8.43 24.88
#